data_AF-A0A9X0W8R4-F1
#
_entry.id   AF-A0A9X0W8R4-F1
#
_cell.length_a   1.000
_cell.length_b   1.000
_cell.length_c   1.000
_cell.angle_alpha   90.00
_cell.angle_beta   90.00
_cell.angle_gamma   90.00
#
_symmetry.space_group_name_H-M   'P 1'
#
loop_
_entity.id
_entity.type
_entity.pdbx_description
1 polymer ?
#
loop_
_entity_poly.entity_id
_entity_poly.type
_entity_poly.pdbx_seq_one_letter_code
_entity_poly.pdbx_strand_id
1 'polypeptide(L)'
;MIDAAPEKAVFDADNPPLDPEFWENAVFVAGGGPEAVKAALAERRRLRGPRKASTKIPATIPLDPDVLAGLRATGKGWQTRANAALREWLQHREHS
;
A
#
# COMPACT_ATOMS: atom_id res chain seq x y z
N MET A 1 4.73 27.79 -16.62
CA MET A 1 4.20 28.90 -15.81
C MET A 1 3.09 28.31 -14.96
N ILE A 2 3.21 28.37 -13.64
CA ILE A 2 2.14 27.94 -12.74
C ILE A 2 1.33 29.21 -12.51
N ASP A 3 0.10 29.27 -13.01
CA ASP A 3 -0.76 30.43 -12.79
C ASP A 3 -0.98 30.66 -11.30
N ALA A 4 -0.89 31.92 -10.88
CA ALA A 4 -1.13 32.30 -9.50
C ALA A 4 -2.57 31.90 -9.13
N ALA A 5 -2.71 31.28 -7.94
CA ALA A 5 -4.03 30.93 -7.42
C ALA A 5 -4.91 32.19 -7.34
N PRO A 6 -6.20 32.10 -7.69
CA PRO A 6 -7.09 33.24 -7.69
C PRO A 6 -7.19 33.87 -6.29
N GLU A 7 -7.22 35.20 -6.24
CA GLU A 7 -7.26 36.00 -5.00
C GLU A 7 -8.53 35.73 -4.15
N LYS A 8 -9.57 35.18 -4.79
CA LYS A 8 -10.79 34.69 -4.13
C LYS A 8 -10.93 33.20 -4.38
N ALA A 9 -11.21 32.46 -3.30
CA ALA A 9 -11.58 31.05 -3.41
C ALA A 9 -12.80 30.91 -4.33
N VAL A 10 -12.65 30.11 -5.38
CA VAL A 10 -13.77 29.73 -6.25
C VAL A 10 -14.63 28.75 -5.46
N PHE A 11 -15.95 28.93 -5.47
CA PHE A 11 -16.87 27.97 -4.89
C PHE A 11 -16.76 26.66 -5.68
N ASP A 12 -16.32 25.59 -5.01
CA ASP A 12 -16.28 24.24 -5.56
C ASP A 12 -17.54 23.50 -5.13
N ALA A 13 -18.37 23.10 -6.12
CA ALA A 13 -19.62 22.40 -5.88
C ALA A 13 -19.40 20.97 -5.33
N ASP A 14 -18.20 20.40 -5.51
CA ASP A 14 -17.82 19.11 -4.97
C ASP A 14 -17.28 19.20 -3.53
N ASN A 15 -17.15 20.41 -2.97
CA ASN A 15 -16.74 20.57 -1.58
C ASN A 15 -17.85 20.06 -0.65
N PRO A 16 -17.57 19.07 0.21
CA PRO A 16 -18.57 18.53 1.10
C PRO A 16 -19.14 19.60 2.05
N PRO A 17 -20.40 19.46 2.47
CA PRO A 17 -20.98 20.34 3.48
C PRO A 17 -20.13 20.28 4.76
N LEU A 18 -19.84 21.44 5.35
CA LEU A 18 -19.05 21.56 6.58
C LEU A 18 -19.92 21.35 7.82
N ASP A 19 -20.73 20.29 7.81
CA ASP A 19 -21.62 19.91 8.90
C ASP A 19 -20.84 19.26 10.06
N PRO A 20 -21.47 19.00 11.22
CA PRO A 20 -20.79 18.36 12.34
C PRO A 20 -20.24 16.96 12.00
N GLU A 21 -20.94 16.18 11.16
CA GLU A 21 -20.52 14.84 10.72
C GLU A 21 -19.19 14.90 9.95
N PHE A 22 -18.99 15.93 9.13
CA PHE A 22 -17.73 16.19 8.43
C PHE A 22 -16.54 16.32 9.40
N TRP A 23 -16.76 16.88 10.59
CA TRP A 23 -15.71 17.09 11.59
C TRP A 23 -15.46 15.88 12.49
N GLU A 24 -16.36 14.91 12.57
CA GLU A 24 -16.24 13.76 13.49
C GLU A 24 -14.96 12.93 13.28
N ASN A 25 -14.51 12.81 12.02
CA ASN A 25 -13.33 12.04 11.66
C ASN A 25 -12.16 12.90 11.15
N ALA A 26 -12.24 14.22 11.32
CA ALA A 26 -11.21 15.13 10.87
C ALA A 26 -9.91 14.94 11.67
N VAL A 27 -8.78 14.89 10.96
CA VAL A 27 -7.45 14.86 11.59
C VAL A 27 -6.94 16.28 11.74
N PHE A 28 -6.98 16.81 12.96
CA PHE A 28 -6.46 18.14 13.27
C PHE A 28 -4.94 18.12 13.36
N VAL A 29 -4.29 19.00 12.60
CA VAL A 29 -2.84 19.25 12.71
C VAL A 29 -2.64 20.63 13.34
N ALA A 30 -2.04 20.66 14.52
CA ALA A 30 -1.76 21.91 15.23
C ALA A 30 -0.95 22.87 14.35
N GLY A 31 -1.43 24.12 14.23
CA GLY A 31 -0.85 25.17 13.39
C GLY A 31 -1.42 25.27 11.97
N GLY A 32 -1.98 24.18 11.40
CA GLY A 32 -2.59 24.18 10.08
C GLY A 32 -1.63 24.43 8.90
N GLY A 33 -2.13 24.25 7.67
CA GLY A 33 -1.39 24.52 6.43
C GLY A 33 -0.37 23.44 6.01
N PRO A 34 0.23 23.60 4.81
CA PRO A 34 1.06 22.55 4.19
C PRO A 34 2.28 22.15 5.01
N GLU A 35 2.92 23.09 5.70
CA GLU A 35 4.13 22.82 6.48
C GLU A 35 3.84 22.01 7.74
N ALA A 36 2.77 22.35 8.48
CA ALA A 36 2.37 21.59 9.66
C ALA A 36 1.98 20.15 9.28
N VAL A 37 1.27 19.97 8.15
CA VAL A 37 0.89 18.65 7.63
C VAL A 37 2.13 17.83 7.23
N LYS A 38 3.11 18.44 6.56
CA LYS A 38 4.37 17.77 6.22
C LYS A 38 5.13 17.33 7.48
N ALA A 39 5.21 18.18 8.49
CA ALA A 39 5.88 17.86 9.75
C ALA A 39 5.19 16.69 10.48
N ALA A 40 3.86 16.72 10.60
CA ALA A 40 3.08 15.64 11.20
C ALA A 40 3.25 14.31 10.44
N LEU A 41 3.29 14.36 9.10
CA LEU A 41 3.52 13.18 8.27
C LEU A 41 4.96 12.65 8.41
N ALA A 42 5.96 13.53 8.49
CA ALA A 42 7.34 13.15 8.72
C ALA A 42 7.52 12.46 10.08
N GLU A 43 6.87 12.97 11.12
CA GLU A 43 6.89 12.35 12.45
C GLU A 43 6.20 10.98 12.43
N ARG A 44 5.05 10.86 11.77
CA ARG A 44 4.36 9.56 11.58
C ARG A 44 5.22 8.55 10.80
N ARG A 45 6.03 9.02 9.85
CA ARG A 45 6.99 8.19 9.12
C ARG A 45 8.18 7.76 9.98
N ARG A 46 8.60 8.56 10.98
CA ARG A 46 9.61 8.15 11.97
C ARG A 46 9.10 7.08 12.92
N LEU A 47 7.84 7.20 13.35
CA LEU A 47 7.19 6.21 14.22
C LEU A 47 6.98 4.86 13.50
N ARG A 48 6.70 4.90 12.20
CA ARG A 48 6.76 3.72 11.34
C ARG A 48 8.24 3.37 11.16
N GLY A 49 8.77 2.53 12.05
CA GLY A 49 10.14 2.02 11.95
C GLY A 49 10.48 1.52 10.53
N PRO A 50 11.77 1.41 10.18
CA PRO A 50 12.20 1.10 8.82
C PRO A 50 11.37 -0.04 8.24
N ARG A 51 10.70 0.21 7.09
CA ARG A 51 9.91 -0.82 6.42
C ARG A 51 10.83 -2.01 6.23
N LYS A 52 10.60 -3.10 6.99
CA LYS A 52 11.44 -4.29 6.96
C LYS A 52 11.62 -4.69 5.49
N ALA A 53 12.86 -4.67 5.01
CA ALA A 53 13.14 -4.97 3.62
C ALA A 53 12.47 -6.30 3.26
N SER A 54 11.82 -6.36 2.11
CA SER A 54 11.18 -7.60 1.66
C SER A 54 12.26 -8.68 1.59
N THR A 55 12.16 -9.71 2.43
CA THR A 55 13.08 -10.86 2.41
C THR A 55 12.88 -11.74 1.17
N LYS A 56 11.79 -11.51 0.41
CA LYS A 56 11.50 -12.24 -0.83
C LYS A 56 12.31 -11.65 -1.98
N ILE A 57 13.13 -12.48 -2.61
CA ILE A 57 13.85 -12.16 -3.83
C ILE A 57 12.91 -12.45 -5.02
N PRO A 58 12.61 -11.46 -5.89
CA PRO A 58 11.82 -11.71 -7.08
C PRO A 58 12.61 -12.60 -8.06
N ALA A 59 12.02 -13.71 -8.48
CA ALA A 59 12.59 -14.59 -9.49
C ALA A 59 11.53 -14.90 -10.55
N THR A 60 11.93 -14.90 -11.82
CA THR A 60 11.09 -15.31 -12.94
C THR A 60 11.43 -16.74 -13.29
N ILE A 61 10.49 -17.66 -13.06
CA ILE A 61 10.63 -19.08 -13.36
C ILE A 61 9.57 -19.45 -14.41
N PRO A 62 9.96 -19.96 -15.58
CA PRO A 62 9.02 -20.54 -16.52
C PRO A 62 8.33 -21.76 -15.89
N LEU A 63 7.01 -21.83 -16.04
CA LEU A 63 6.19 -22.98 -15.62
C LEU A 63 5.44 -23.50 -16.82
N ASP A 64 5.19 -24.82 -16.85
CA ASP A 64 4.36 -25.42 -17.88
C ASP A 64 2.92 -24.84 -17.82
N PRO A 65 2.23 -24.71 -18.98
CA PRO A 65 0.95 -24.03 -19.04
C PRO A 65 -0.14 -24.66 -18.16
N ASP A 66 -0.16 -25.99 -18.06
CA ASP A 66 -1.08 -26.78 -17.24
C ASP A 66 -0.85 -26.57 -15.75
N VAL A 67 0.42 -26.54 -15.31
CA VAL A 67 0.81 -26.26 -13.93
C VAL A 67 0.40 -24.84 -13.55
N LEU A 68 0.67 -23.85 -14.41
CA LEU A 68 0.27 -22.47 -14.16
C LEU A 68 -1.25 -22.31 -14.10
N ALA A 69 -1.99 -23.00 -14.97
CA ALA A 69 -3.45 -23.00 -14.97
C ALA A 69 -4.01 -23.60 -13.67
N GLY A 70 -3.49 -24.76 -13.24
CA GLY A 70 -3.87 -25.40 -11.99
C GLY A 70 -3.60 -24.52 -10.77
N LEU A 71 -2.44 -23.87 -10.71
CA LEU A 71 -2.11 -22.93 -9.64
C LEU A 71 -3.08 -21.74 -9.63
N ARG A 72 -3.33 -21.09 -10.78
CA ARG A 72 -4.25 -19.95 -10.87
C ARG A 72 -5.68 -20.31 -10.50
N ALA A 73 -6.14 -21.52 -10.82
CA ALA A 73 -7.46 -22.02 -10.46
C ALA A 73 -7.69 -22.09 -8.94
N THR A 74 -6.62 -22.16 -8.14
CA THR A 74 -6.73 -22.10 -6.66
C THR A 74 -7.18 -20.72 -6.15
N GLY A 75 -7.26 -19.69 -7.00
CA GLY A 75 -7.77 -18.36 -6.67
C GLY A 75 -6.75 -17.41 -6.05
N LYS A 76 -7.23 -16.42 -5.29
CA LYS A 76 -6.37 -15.39 -4.66
C LYS A 76 -5.29 -16.05 -3.80
N GLY A 77 -4.05 -15.57 -3.95
CA GLY A 77 -2.90 -16.09 -3.20
C GLY A 77 -2.22 -17.32 -3.81
N TRP A 78 -2.54 -17.71 -5.05
CA TRP A 78 -1.93 -18.88 -5.70
C TRP A 78 -0.40 -18.85 -5.72
N GLN A 79 0.22 -17.67 -5.86
CA GLN A 79 1.68 -17.53 -5.79
C GLN A 79 2.24 -17.88 -4.40
N THR A 80 1.50 -17.56 -3.34
CA THR A 80 1.89 -17.90 -1.96
C THR A 80 1.78 -19.40 -1.73
N ARG A 81 0.73 -20.05 -2.27
CA ARG A 81 0.60 -21.51 -2.26
C ARG A 81 1.70 -22.19 -3.07
N ALA A 82 2.01 -21.68 -4.27
CA ALA A 82 3.11 -22.19 -5.09
C ALA A 82 4.45 -22.15 -4.33
N ASN A 83 4.75 -21.02 -3.67
CA ASN A 83 5.96 -20.89 -2.86
C ASN A 83 5.98 -21.84 -1.65
N ALA A 84 4.83 -22.14 -1.04
CA ALA A 84 4.74 -23.11 0.05
C ALA A 84 5.03 -24.54 -0.45
N ALA A 85 4.45 -24.93 -1.59
CA ALA A 85 4.70 -26.24 -2.20
C ALA A 85 6.18 -26.45 -2.56
N LEU A 86 6.85 -25.41 -3.09
CA LEU A 86 8.30 -25.47 -3.35
C LEU A 86 9.12 -25.67 -2.08
N ARG A 87 8.74 -25.03 -0.96
CA ARG A 87 9.38 -25.23 0.34
C ARG A 87 9.21 -26.66 0.85
N GLU A 88 7.99 -27.17 0.77
CA GLU A 88 7.68 -28.53 1.20
C GLU A 88 8.44 -29.57 0.38
N TRP A 89 8.52 -29.39 -0.94
CA TRP A 89 9.31 -30.25 -1.82
C TRP A 89 10.80 -30.25 -1.47
N LEU A 90 11.38 -29.09 -1.15
CA LEU A 90 12.77 -28.99 -0.68
C LEU A 90 12.98 -29.75 0.64
N GLN A 91 12.07 -29.60 1.61
CA GLN A 91 12.14 -30.31 2.88
C GLN A 91 12.12 -31.83 2.68
N HIS A 92 11.20 -32.35 1.87
CA HIS A 92 11.14 -33.79 1.61
C HIS A 92 12.41 -34.33 0.94
N ARG A 93 13.07 -33.54 0.10
CA ARG A 93 14.33 -33.92 -0.58
C ARG A 93 15.55 -33.93 0.34
N GLU A 94 15.59 -33.08 1.35
CA GLU A 94 16.71 -33.03 2.30
C GLU A 94 16.66 -34.18 3.33
N HIS A 95 15.51 -34.84 3.47
CA HIS A 95 15.32 -35.96 4.40
C HIS A 95 15.39 -37.34 3.72
N SER A 96 15.79 -37.42 2.44
CA SER A 96 16.05 -38.65 1.68
C SER A 96 17.50 -38.71 1.23
#